data_AF-A0A1S3ILI3-F1
#
_entry.id   AF-A0A1S3ILI3-F1
#
_cell.length_a   1.000
_cell.length_b   1.000
_cell.length_c   1.000
_cell.angle_alpha   90.00
_cell.angle_beta   90.00
_cell.angle_gamma   90.00
#
_symmetry.space_group_name_H-M   'P 1'
#
loop_
_entity.id
_entity.type
_entity.pdbx_description
1 polymer ?
#
loop_
_entity_poly.entity_id
_entity_poly.type
_entity_poly.pdbx_seq_one_letter_code
_entity_poly.pdbx_strand_id
1 'polypeptide(L)'
;MIMEDVPDSQFNPWVDDDKALGTISSVLKIAERTGHIKGLKDACIPDDDVSRRRLYSEVSSLKFITLLREISKTQKQLDKANLEIQCRFQDKETRDVTHMDTLEKRSADITKLCTHLQSIVNNKSHLIGRLQQPFVGDYLKIEATYHRYVSQVFPMLAPILAELTNQLDNIEWAKKVDIGDGQLETVLTDISSALASLQTSFQSVCQLRDSISHLHSQSMADDS
;
A
#
# COMPACT_ATOMS: atom_id res chain seq x y z
N MET A 1 -18.79 -59.66 17.34
CA MET A 1 -19.37 -60.50 16.27
C MET A 1 -19.91 -59.50 15.26
N ILE A 2 -19.24 -59.20 14.15
CA ILE A 2 -18.44 -60.03 13.25
C ILE A 2 -17.22 -59.22 12.78
N MET A 3 -16.06 -59.87 12.76
CA MET A 3 -14.82 -59.44 12.09
C MET A 3 -15.08 -59.41 10.59
N GLU A 4 -14.72 -58.32 9.91
CA GLU A 4 -14.64 -58.30 8.45
C GLU A 4 -13.16 -58.31 8.07
N ASP A 5 -12.76 -59.43 7.49
CA ASP A 5 -11.41 -59.76 7.06
C ASP A 5 -10.92 -58.79 5.98
N VAL A 6 -9.70 -58.29 6.16
CA VAL A 6 -8.92 -57.59 5.14
C VAL A 6 -8.34 -58.65 4.21
N PRO A 7 -8.66 -58.68 2.91
CA PRO A 7 -8.07 -59.67 2.02
C PRO A 7 -6.63 -59.31 1.69
N ASP A 8 -5.82 -60.36 1.70
CA ASP A 8 -4.37 -60.41 1.58
C ASP A 8 -3.77 -59.65 0.39
N SER A 9 -2.64 -59.00 0.70
CA SER A 9 -1.43 -58.92 -0.11
C SER A 9 -1.63 -59.06 -1.62
N GLN A 10 -1.81 -57.93 -2.30
CA GLN A 10 -1.74 -57.82 -3.76
C GLN A 10 -0.47 -58.50 -4.29
N PHE A 11 -0.71 -59.66 -4.92
CA PHE A 11 0.23 -60.41 -5.72
C PHE A 11 0.74 -59.49 -6.84
N ASN A 12 2.02 -59.15 -6.82
CA ASN A 12 2.64 -58.30 -7.83
C ASN A 12 2.81 -59.11 -9.14
N PRO A 13 2.09 -58.77 -10.22
CA PRO A 13 2.02 -59.58 -11.44
C PRO A 13 3.26 -59.48 -12.35
N TRP A 14 4.34 -58.84 -11.88
CA TRP A 14 5.60 -58.64 -12.63
C TRP A 14 6.77 -59.46 -12.09
N VAL A 15 6.58 -60.28 -11.05
CA VAL A 15 7.59 -61.22 -10.60
C VAL A 15 7.40 -62.53 -11.36
N ASP A 16 7.94 -62.56 -12.58
CA ASP A 16 8.04 -63.79 -13.37
C ASP A 16 9.19 -64.63 -12.79
N ASP A 17 8.82 -65.77 -12.22
CA ASP A 17 9.65 -66.61 -11.38
C ASP A 17 10.66 -67.41 -12.24
N ASP A 18 11.88 -66.88 -12.35
CA ASP A 18 13.19 -67.54 -12.19
C ASP A 18 13.47 -68.96 -12.75
N LYS A 19 12.68 -69.50 -13.68
CA LYS A 19 12.99 -70.81 -14.31
C LYS A 19 14.26 -70.78 -15.17
N ALA A 20 14.52 -69.66 -15.84
CA ALA A 20 15.72 -69.48 -16.64
C ALA A 20 16.97 -69.36 -15.76
N LEU A 21 16.89 -68.62 -14.65
CA LEU A 21 17.99 -68.43 -13.71
C LEU A 21 18.26 -69.69 -12.87
N GLY A 22 17.24 -70.48 -12.53
CA GLY A 22 17.40 -71.78 -11.89
C GLY A 22 18.16 -72.79 -12.76
N THR A 23 17.90 -72.80 -14.06
CA THR A 23 18.58 -73.69 -15.03
C THR A 23 20.04 -73.28 -15.25
N ILE A 24 20.31 -71.97 -15.31
CA ILE A 24 21.68 -71.46 -15.44
C ILE A 24 22.47 -71.66 -14.13
N SER A 25 21.81 -71.52 -12.97
CA SER A 25 22.42 -71.75 -11.66
C SER A 25 22.85 -73.21 -11.46
N SER A 26 22.04 -74.17 -11.90
CA SER A 26 22.39 -75.59 -11.82
C SER A 26 23.55 -75.93 -12.76
N VAL A 27 23.57 -75.38 -13.98
CA VAL A 27 24.68 -75.54 -14.93
C VAL A 27 25.98 -74.91 -14.39
N LEU A 28 25.90 -73.73 -13.78
CA LEU A 28 27.06 -73.07 -13.14
C LEU A 28 27.61 -73.89 -11.98
N LYS A 29 26.74 -74.44 -11.11
CA LYS A 29 27.17 -75.34 -10.02
C LYS A 29 27.83 -76.63 -10.53
N ILE A 30 27.34 -77.18 -11.64
CA ILE A 30 27.94 -78.37 -12.27
C ILE A 30 29.30 -78.02 -12.89
N ALA A 31 29.41 -76.85 -13.54
CA ALA A 31 30.66 -76.37 -14.10
C ALA A 31 31.74 -76.09 -13.02
N GLU A 32 31.33 -75.59 -11.85
CA GLU A 32 32.21 -75.41 -10.68
C GLU A 32 32.69 -76.75 -10.14
N ARG A 33 31.78 -77.73 -10.04
CA ARG A 33 32.09 -79.07 -9.53
C ARG A 33 32.96 -79.91 -10.47
N THR A 34 32.91 -79.61 -11.76
CA THR A 34 33.73 -80.25 -12.81
C THR A 34 35.06 -79.53 -13.05
N GLY A 35 35.34 -78.44 -12.32
CA GLY A 35 36.61 -77.71 -12.39
C GLY A 35 36.81 -76.88 -13.66
N HIS A 36 35.78 -76.76 -14.50
CA HIS A 36 35.82 -75.95 -15.73
C HIS A 36 35.69 -74.45 -15.45
N ILE A 37 35.15 -74.07 -14.30
CA ILE A 37 35.19 -72.71 -13.77
C ILE A 37 35.80 -72.72 -12.37
N LYS A 38 36.75 -71.82 -12.11
CA LYS A 38 37.20 -71.56 -10.73
C LYS A 38 36.08 -70.84 -10.01
N GLY A 39 35.66 -71.37 -8.86
CA GLY A 39 34.65 -70.72 -8.02
C GLY A 39 35.03 -69.26 -7.75
N LEU A 40 34.04 -68.37 -7.75
CA LEU A 40 34.22 -66.92 -7.59
C LEU A 40 34.94 -66.50 -6.29
N LYS A 41 35.20 -67.47 -5.38
CA LYS A 41 35.93 -67.27 -4.13
C LYS A 41 37.45 -67.41 -4.29
N ASP A 42 37.94 -68.10 -5.33
CA ASP A 42 39.37 -68.43 -5.53
C ASP A 42 40.02 -67.78 -6.75
N ALA A 43 39.29 -66.91 -7.47
CA ALA A 43 39.93 -65.93 -8.32
C ALA A 43 40.28 -64.72 -7.46
N CYS A 44 41.57 -64.46 -7.25
CA CYS A 44 42.05 -63.15 -6.82
C CYS A 44 41.51 -62.10 -7.80
N ILE A 45 40.34 -61.53 -7.50
CA ILE A 45 39.89 -60.28 -8.09
C ILE A 45 40.75 -59.23 -7.39
N PRO A 46 41.66 -58.52 -8.10
CA PRO A 46 42.29 -57.36 -7.52
C PRO A 46 41.17 -56.38 -7.18
N ASP A 47 41.02 -56.08 -5.89
CA ASP A 47 40.02 -55.16 -5.33
C ASP A 47 40.40 -53.69 -5.65
N ASP A 48 40.70 -53.43 -6.92
CA ASP A 48 41.13 -52.12 -7.39
C ASP A 48 40.02 -51.52 -8.27
N ASP A 49 39.27 -50.58 -7.66
CA ASP A 49 38.18 -49.80 -8.24
C ASP A 49 38.61 -49.09 -9.55
N VAL A 50 39.93 -48.92 -9.76
CA VAL A 50 40.55 -48.35 -10.95
C VAL A 50 40.51 -49.28 -12.16
N SER A 51 40.70 -50.59 -11.99
CA SER A 51 40.68 -51.57 -13.10
C SER A 51 39.25 -51.78 -13.64
N ARG A 52 38.27 -51.75 -12.74
CA ARG A 52 36.84 -51.67 -13.08
C ARG A 52 36.54 -50.43 -13.91
N ARG A 53 36.99 -49.23 -13.50
CA ARG A 53 36.80 -47.97 -14.25
C ARG A 53 37.43 -47.98 -15.65
N ARG A 54 38.56 -48.65 -15.86
CA ARG A 54 39.15 -48.81 -17.20
C ARG A 54 38.30 -49.68 -18.12
N LEU A 55 37.79 -50.82 -17.62
CA LEU A 55 36.85 -51.67 -18.37
C LEU A 55 35.52 -50.95 -18.64
N TYR A 56 35.03 -50.12 -17.71
CA TYR A 56 33.88 -49.24 -17.93
C TYR A 56 34.13 -48.20 -19.03
N SER A 57 35.39 -47.86 -19.35
CA SER A 57 35.75 -46.86 -20.37
C SER A 57 35.94 -47.44 -21.78
N GLU A 58 36.19 -48.74 -21.93
CA GLU A 58 36.52 -49.37 -23.22
C GLU A 58 35.30 -49.99 -23.92
N VAL A 59 34.27 -50.42 -23.17
CA VAL A 59 33.11 -51.11 -23.76
C VAL A 59 31.99 -50.10 -24.11
N SER A 60 31.74 -49.92 -25.41
CA SER A 60 30.72 -49.00 -25.94
C SER A 60 29.31 -49.21 -25.37
N SER A 61 28.91 -50.46 -25.13
CA SER A 61 27.59 -50.80 -24.54
C SER A 61 27.46 -50.36 -23.08
N LEU A 62 28.55 -50.35 -22.30
CA LEU A 62 28.51 -49.88 -20.91
C LEU A 62 28.32 -48.35 -20.84
N LYS A 63 28.97 -47.59 -21.73
CA LYS A 63 28.75 -46.14 -21.87
C LYS A 63 27.30 -45.82 -22.23
N PHE A 64 26.70 -46.62 -23.11
CA PHE A 64 25.30 -46.47 -23.48
C PHE A 64 24.36 -46.74 -22.29
N ILE A 65 24.61 -47.78 -21.50
CA ILE A 65 23.83 -48.09 -20.29
C ILE A 65 23.96 -46.97 -19.24
N THR A 66 25.16 -46.38 -19.06
CA THR A 66 25.34 -45.26 -18.14
C THR A 66 24.59 -44.02 -18.61
N LEU A 67 24.62 -43.70 -19.91
CA LEU A 67 23.86 -42.60 -20.50
C LEU A 67 22.36 -42.81 -20.35
N LEU A 68 21.85 -44.02 -20.63
CA LEU A 68 20.44 -44.35 -20.42
C LEU A 68 20.02 -44.20 -18.95
N ARG A 69 20.89 -44.57 -18.02
CA ARG A 69 20.63 -44.40 -16.58
C ARG A 69 20.61 -42.92 -16.19
N GLU A 70 21.50 -42.10 -16.75
CA GLU A 70 21.50 -40.65 -16.54
C GLU A 70 20.24 -40.00 -17.14
N ILE A 71 19.86 -40.35 -18.37
CA ILE A 71 18.63 -39.89 -19.02
C ILE A 71 17.41 -40.31 -18.21
N SER A 72 17.35 -41.55 -17.72
CA SER A 72 16.24 -42.00 -16.88
C SER A 72 16.20 -41.24 -15.54
N LYS A 73 17.36 -40.91 -14.96
CA LYS A 73 17.45 -40.10 -13.74
C LYS A 73 16.95 -38.68 -13.97
N THR A 74 17.35 -38.03 -15.07
CA THR A 74 16.89 -36.68 -15.41
C THR A 74 15.41 -36.66 -15.77
N GLN A 75 14.90 -37.67 -16.48
CA GLN A 75 13.47 -37.84 -16.74
C GLN A 75 12.67 -37.94 -15.43
N LYS A 76 13.10 -38.77 -14.47
CA LYS A 76 12.44 -38.86 -13.15
C LYS A 76 12.44 -37.53 -12.40
N GLN A 77 13.50 -36.75 -12.51
CA GLN A 77 13.57 -35.42 -11.90
C GLN A 77 12.62 -34.43 -12.59
N LEU A 78 12.52 -34.50 -13.93
CA LEU A 78 11.59 -33.70 -14.71
C LEU A 78 10.13 -34.04 -14.37
N ASP A 79 9.80 -35.33 -14.29
CA ASP A 79 8.46 -35.80 -13.94
C ASP A 79 8.07 -35.37 -12.52
N LYS A 80 9.02 -35.43 -11.57
CA LYS A 80 8.81 -34.92 -10.21
C LYS A 80 8.53 -33.41 -10.22
N ALA A 81 9.30 -32.64 -10.98
CA ALA A 81 9.08 -31.20 -11.10
C ALA A 81 7.74 -30.87 -11.75
N ASN A 82 7.35 -31.60 -12.81
CA ASN A 82 6.06 -31.45 -13.47
C ASN A 82 4.90 -31.77 -12.53
N LEU A 83 5.02 -32.84 -11.74
CA LEU A 83 4.01 -33.17 -10.73
C LEU A 83 3.88 -32.06 -9.69
N GLU A 84 4.99 -31.51 -9.20
CA GLU A 84 4.95 -30.40 -8.24
C GLU A 84 4.27 -29.16 -8.84
N ILE A 85 4.56 -28.84 -10.11
CA ILE A 85 3.91 -27.74 -10.84
C ILE A 85 2.40 -28.00 -10.91
N GLN A 86 1.98 -29.21 -11.27
CA GLN A 86 0.57 -29.56 -11.39
C GLN A 86 -0.15 -29.49 -10.03
N CYS A 87 0.47 -30.00 -8.96
CA CYS A 87 -0.07 -29.87 -7.61
C CYS A 87 -0.23 -28.41 -7.19
N ARG A 88 0.76 -27.55 -7.46
CA ARG A 88 0.68 -26.11 -7.17
C ARG A 88 -0.37 -25.40 -8.01
N PHE A 89 -0.55 -25.81 -9.26
CA PHE A 89 -1.59 -25.27 -10.13
C PHE A 89 -2.99 -25.60 -9.59
N GLN A 90 -3.22 -26.87 -9.24
CA GLN A 90 -4.47 -27.32 -8.65
C GLN A 90 -4.74 -26.66 -7.28
N ASP A 91 -3.73 -26.52 -6.44
CA ASP A 91 -3.85 -25.80 -5.15
C ASP A 91 -4.23 -24.34 -5.39
N LYS A 92 -3.63 -23.67 -6.37
CA LYS A 92 -3.98 -22.29 -6.73
C LYS A 92 -5.42 -22.16 -7.24
N GLU A 93 -5.89 -23.09 -8.07
CA GLU A 93 -7.27 -23.09 -8.59
C GLU A 93 -8.31 -23.39 -7.51
N THR A 94 -7.95 -24.21 -6.52
CA THR A 94 -8.87 -24.58 -5.44
C THR A 94 -8.69 -23.74 -4.18
N ARG A 95 -7.72 -22.82 -4.17
CA ARG A 95 -7.28 -22.08 -2.98
C ARG A 95 -8.42 -21.34 -2.28
N ASP A 96 -9.33 -20.80 -3.07
CA ASP A 96 -10.48 -20.05 -2.62
C ASP A 96 -11.51 -20.89 -1.84
N VAL A 97 -11.53 -22.20 -2.06
CA VAL A 97 -12.47 -23.15 -1.43
C VAL A 97 -11.80 -24.18 -0.51
N THR A 98 -10.49 -24.40 -0.60
CA THR A 98 -9.76 -25.34 0.26
C THR A 98 -9.00 -24.66 1.41
N HIS A 99 -8.58 -23.40 1.26
CA HIS A 99 -7.79 -22.73 2.30
C HIS A 99 -8.70 -22.03 3.31
N MET A 100 -8.58 -22.46 4.57
CA MET A 100 -9.38 -21.97 5.69
C MET A 100 -9.25 -20.44 5.86
N ASP A 101 -8.04 -19.88 5.71
CA ASP A 101 -7.80 -18.44 5.83
C ASP A 101 -8.61 -17.62 4.81
N THR A 102 -8.74 -18.14 3.57
CA THR A 102 -9.51 -17.47 2.51
C THR A 102 -11.00 -17.56 2.81
N LEU A 103 -11.48 -18.75 3.20
CA LEU A 103 -12.87 -18.98 3.58
C LEU A 103 -13.30 -18.15 4.79
N GLU A 104 -12.46 -18.07 5.82
CA GLU A 104 -12.71 -17.28 7.03
C GLU A 104 -12.83 -15.80 6.69
N LYS A 105 -11.92 -15.26 5.87
CA LYS A 105 -12.00 -13.88 5.39
C LYS A 105 -13.29 -13.61 4.62
N ARG A 106 -13.67 -14.50 3.70
CA ARG A 106 -14.94 -14.39 2.94
C ARG A 106 -16.15 -14.45 3.86
N SER A 107 -16.14 -15.35 4.84
CA SER A 107 -17.20 -15.50 5.84
C SER A 107 -17.33 -14.25 6.70
N ALA A 108 -16.22 -13.66 7.14
CA ALA A 108 -16.20 -12.42 7.90
C ALA A 108 -16.75 -11.24 7.08
N ASP A 109 -16.37 -11.13 5.81
CA ASP A 109 -16.87 -10.09 4.89
C ASP A 109 -18.40 -10.21 4.70
N ILE A 110 -18.89 -11.43 4.47
CA ILE A 110 -20.33 -11.71 4.33
C ILE A 110 -21.06 -11.38 5.65
N THR A 111 -20.52 -11.82 6.78
CA THR A 111 -21.12 -11.56 8.10
C THR A 111 -21.20 -10.06 8.39
N LYS A 112 -20.14 -9.31 8.04
CA LYS A 112 -20.12 -7.85 8.15
C LYS A 112 -21.21 -7.22 7.28
N LEU A 113 -21.35 -7.65 6.03
CA LEU A 113 -22.39 -7.17 5.13
C LEU A 113 -23.79 -7.48 5.68
N CYS A 114 -24.03 -8.72 6.13
CA CYS A 114 -25.28 -9.11 6.78
C CYS A 114 -25.59 -8.26 8.00
N THR A 115 -24.59 -7.95 8.83
CA THR A 115 -24.74 -7.09 10.01
C THR A 115 -25.12 -5.67 9.62
N HIS A 116 -24.47 -5.10 8.60
CA HIS A 116 -24.83 -3.78 8.08
C HIS A 116 -26.26 -3.74 7.54
N LEU A 117 -26.65 -4.72 6.74
CA LEU A 117 -28.01 -4.82 6.21
C LEU A 117 -29.03 -5.00 7.33
N GLN A 118 -28.75 -5.84 8.32
CA GLN A 118 -29.62 -6.01 9.48
C GLN A 118 -29.78 -4.70 10.27
N SER A 119 -28.69 -3.94 10.44
CA SER A 119 -28.75 -2.61 11.06
C SER A 119 -29.65 -1.65 10.27
N ILE A 120 -29.56 -1.65 8.94
CA ILE A 120 -30.43 -0.82 8.09
C ILE A 120 -31.90 -1.25 8.22
N VAL A 121 -32.18 -2.55 8.22
CA VAL A 121 -33.53 -3.09 8.39
C VAL A 121 -34.11 -2.71 9.76
N ASN A 122 -33.32 -2.85 10.83
CA ASN A 122 -33.73 -2.47 12.18
C ASN A 122 -33.99 -0.96 12.28
N ASN A 123 -33.18 -0.14 11.59
CA ASN A 123 -33.32 1.31 11.57
C ASN A 123 -34.37 1.81 10.56
N LYS A 124 -34.98 0.92 9.76
CA LYS A 124 -35.95 1.31 8.72
C LYS A 124 -37.14 2.07 9.28
N SER A 125 -37.74 1.58 10.36
CA SER A 125 -38.89 2.23 11.01
C SER A 125 -38.52 3.61 11.58
N HIS A 126 -37.35 3.71 12.22
CA HIS A 126 -36.81 4.98 12.72
C HIS A 126 -36.52 5.97 11.60
N LEU A 127 -35.94 5.51 10.48
CA LEU A 127 -35.65 6.34 9.31
C LEU A 127 -36.94 6.82 8.64
N ILE A 128 -37.94 5.94 8.50
CA ILE A 128 -39.27 6.30 8.02
C ILE A 128 -39.91 7.34 8.93
N GLY A 129 -39.86 7.15 10.25
CA GLY A 129 -40.38 8.13 11.22
C GLY A 129 -39.71 9.50 11.09
N ARG A 130 -38.38 9.53 10.92
CA ARG A 130 -37.62 10.77 10.70
C ARG A 130 -37.90 11.43 9.35
N LEU A 131 -38.17 10.65 8.30
CA LEU A 131 -38.52 11.17 6.98
C LEU A 131 -39.98 11.65 6.91
N GLN A 132 -40.88 11.00 7.65
CA GLN A 132 -42.29 11.36 7.75
C GLN A 132 -42.54 12.52 8.72
N GLN A 133 -41.64 12.77 9.68
CA GLN A 133 -41.65 13.98 10.48
C GLN A 133 -40.83 15.06 9.76
N PRO A 134 -41.46 15.98 8.99
CA PRO A 134 -40.77 17.16 8.53
C PRO A 134 -40.23 17.89 9.77
N PHE A 135 -38.96 18.25 9.70
CA PHE A 135 -38.23 18.97 10.73
C PHE A 135 -39.09 20.12 11.31
N VAL A 136 -39.47 20.03 12.59
CA VAL A 136 -40.36 21.00 13.25
C VAL A 136 -39.53 22.20 13.75
N GLY A 137 -38.83 22.87 12.84
CA GLY A 137 -38.20 24.17 13.10
C GLY A 137 -39.08 25.32 12.61
N ASP A 138 -38.59 26.55 12.72
CA ASP A 138 -39.16 27.68 11.98
C ASP A 138 -38.80 27.49 10.49
N TYR A 139 -39.76 27.05 9.69
CA TYR A 139 -39.57 26.88 8.25
C TYR A 139 -40.44 27.86 7.46
N LEU A 140 -39.87 28.38 6.38
CA LEU A 140 -40.64 29.12 5.39
C LEU A 140 -41.45 28.12 4.58
N LYS A 141 -42.77 28.14 4.73
CA LYS A 141 -43.70 27.37 3.88
C LYS A 141 -43.62 27.92 2.46
N ILE A 142 -43.03 27.14 1.55
CA ILE A 142 -42.92 27.48 0.13
C ILE A 142 -43.68 26.41 -0.65
N GLU A 143 -44.44 26.81 -1.66
CA GLU A 143 -45.06 25.84 -2.56
C GLU A 143 -44.00 25.17 -3.45
N ALA A 144 -44.21 23.90 -3.80
CA ALA A 144 -43.23 23.11 -4.54
C ALA A 144 -42.82 23.74 -5.89
N THR A 145 -43.72 24.53 -6.49
CA THR A 145 -43.48 25.31 -7.71
C THR A 145 -42.36 26.35 -7.55
N TYR A 146 -42.19 26.90 -6.35
CA TYR A 146 -41.27 27.99 -6.08
C TYR A 146 -39.94 27.56 -5.45
N HIS A 147 -39.82 26.30 -5.00
CA HIS A 147 -38.60 25.77 -4.37
C HIS A 147 -37.34 25.98 -5.22
N ARG A 148 -37.43 25.79 -6.54
CA ARG A 148 -36.28 25.94 -7.45
C ARG A 148 -35.76 27.38 -7.51
N TYR A 149 -36.65 28.37 -7.38
CA TYR A 149 -36.27 29.77 -7.40
C TYR A 149 -35.70 30.18 -6.04
N VAL A 150 -36.34 29.76 -4.95
CA VAL A 150 -35.85 29.98 -3.58
C VAL A 150 -34.44 29.39 -3.40
N SER A 151 -34.19 28.17 -3.86
CA SER A 151 -32.86 27.54 -3.75
C SER A 151 -31.76 28.31 -4.49
N GLN A 152 -32.10 29.09 -5.51
CA GLN A 152 -31.15 29.91 -6.26
C GLN A 152 -30.95 31.29 -5.61
N VAL A 153 -32.03 31.91 -5.12
CA VAL A 153 -32.00 33.28 -4.59
C VAL A 153 -31.48 33.34 -3.16
N PHE A 154 -31.80 32.38 -2.30
CA PHE A 154 -31.39 32.41 -0.89
C PHE A 154 -29.87 32.42 -0.68
N PRO A 155 -29.07 31.61 -1.40
CA PRO A 155 -27.61 31.70 -1.32
C PRO A 155 -27.06 33.07 -1.73
N MET A 156 -27.73 33.77 -2.66
CA MET A 156 -27.36 35.12 -3.08
C MET A 156 -27.77 36.19 -2.06
N LEU A 157 -28.88 35.97 -1.34
CA LEU A 157 -29.38 36.89 -0.33
C LEU A 157 -28.58 36.86 0.97
N ALA A 158 -28.06 35.69 1.38
CA ALA A 158 -27.28 35.53 2.60
C ALA A 158 -26.08 36.49 2.72
N PRO A 159 -25.18 36.64 1.72
CA PRO A 159 -24.08 37.60 1.81
C PRO A 159 -24.55 39.05 1.83
N ILE A 160 -25.65 39.36 1.13
CA ILE A 160 -26.23 40.71 1.12
C ILE A 160 -26.75 41.08 2.51
N LEU A 161 -27.45 40.16 3.18
CA LEU A 161 -27.94 40.36 4.55
C LEU A 161 -26.79 40.49 5.56
N ALA A 162 -25.72 39.73 5.38
CA ALA A 162 -24.54 39.84 6.23
C ALA A 162 -23.82 41.19 6.06
N GLU A 163 -23.73 41.68 4.83
CA GLU A 163 -23.07 42.97 4.51
C GLU A 163 -23.97 44.18 4.80
N LEU A 164 -25.29 43.99 4.91
CA LEU A 164 -26.25 45.07 5.18
C LEU A 164 -25.94 45.81 6.49
N THR A 165 -25.49 45.11 7.54
CA THR A 165 -25.12 45.74 8.81
C THR A 165 -23.91 46.65 8.62
N ASN A 166 -22.86 46.18 7.93
CA ASN A 166 -21.69 47.00 7.62
C ASN A 166 -22.07 48.20 6.74
N GLN A 167 -22.96 48.02 5.78
CA GLN A 167 -23.47 49.10 4.94
C GLN A 167 -24.27 50.12 5.73
N LEU A 168 -25.09 49.70 6.69
CA LEU A 168 -25.81 50.59 7.59
C LEU A 168 -24.87 51.37 8.49
N ASP A 169 -23.85 50.71 9.05
CA ASP A 169 -22.81 51.36 9.86
C ASP A 169 -22.01 52.36 9.04
N ASN A 170 -21.69 52.04 7.79
CA ASN A 170 -21.02 52.96 6.86
C ASN A 170 -21.90 54.16 6.51
N ILE A 171 -23.20 53.97 6.35
CA ILE A 171 -24.15 55.08 6.12
C ILE A 171 -24.29 55.94 7.38
N GLU A 172 -24.34 55.33 8.56
CA GLU A 172 -24.37 56.06 9.83
C GLU A 172 -23.07 56.85 10.04
N TRP A 173 -21.91 56.24 9.76
CA TRP A 173 -20.62 56.91 9.74
C TRP A 173 -20.63 58.07 8.75
N ALA A 174 -21.04 57.84 7.49
CA ALA A 174 -21.07 58.89 6.46
C ALA A 174 -22.00 60.05 6.85
N LYS A 175 -23.11 59.76 7.54
CA LYS A 175 -24.01 60.79 8.08
C LYS A 175 -23.38 61.58 9.25
N LYS A 176 -22.59 60.92 10.10
CA LYS A 176 -21.87 61.57 11.21
C LYS A 176 -20.64 62.34 10.74
N VAL A 177 -20.01 61.86 9.67
CA VAL A 177 -18.92 62.52 8.93
C VAL A 177 -19.53 63.50 7.94
N ASP A 178 -20.35 64.41 8.46
CA ASP A 178 -20.54 65.70 7.82
C ASP A 178 -19.24 66.47 8.09
N ILE A 179 -18.25 66.28 7.22
CA ILE A 179 -17.07 67.15 7.18
C ILE A 179 -17.60 68.48 6.66
N GLY A 180 -18.16 69.28 7.58
CA GLY A 180 -18.52 70.65 7.30
C GLY A 180 -17.33 71.32 6.62
N ASP A 181 -17.58 71.81 5.42
CA ASP A 181 -16.61 72.47 4.55
C ASP A 181 -15.89 73.57 5.35
N GLY A 182 -14.68 73.26 5.85
CA GLY A 182 -13.92 74.12 6.76
C GLY A 182 -13.22 73.44 7.94
N GLN A 183 -13.69 72.29 8.46
CA GLN A 183 -12.96 71.61 9.55
C GLN A 183 -11.64 71.00 9.08
N LEU A 184 -11.65 70.40 7.88
CA LEU A 184 -10.43 69.89 7.26
C LEU A 184 -9.44 71.01 6.95
N GLU A 185 -9.94 72.14 6.43
CA GLU A 185 -9.12 73.33 6.15
C GLU A 185 -8.51 73.89 7.44
N THR A 186 -9.28 73.94 8.54
CA THR A 186 -8.78 74.38 9.85
C THR A 186 -7.63 73.48 10.33
N VAL A 187 -7.81 72.15 10.29
CA VAL A 187 -6.76 71.19 10.67
C VAL A 187 -5.53 71.32 9.76
N LEU A 188 -5.72 71.56 8.46
CA LEU A 188 -4.62 71.79 7.52
C LEU A 188 -3.86 73.09 7.82
N THR A 189 -4.57 74.17 8.17
CA THR A 189 -3.96 75.43 8.57
C THR A 189 -3.21 75.31 9.89
N ASP A 190 -3.74 74.55 10.86
CA ASP A 190 -3.08 74.30 12.15
C ASP A 190 -1.77 73.53 11.96
N ILE A 191 -1.78 72.47 11.15
CA ILE A 191 -0.58 71.70 10.80
C ILE A 191 0.45 72.61 10.10
N SER A 192 0.00 73.44 9.15
CA SER A 192 0.87 74.37 8.43
C SER A 192 1.52 75.40 9.37
N SER A 193 0.77 75.92 10.34
CA SER A 193 1.29 76.84 11.35
C SER A 193 2.29 76.17 12.31
N ALA A 194 2.03 74.94 12.72
CA ALA A 194 2.92 74.16 13.56
C ALA A 194 4.25 73.88 12.84
N LEU A 195 4.21 73.52 11.56
CA LEU A 195 5.40 73.33 10.72
C LEU A 195 6.20 74.62 10.56
N ALA A 196 5.52 75.76 10.33
CA ALA A 196 6.18 77.06 10.27
C ALA A 196 6.90 77.40 11.58
N SER A 197 6.26 77.15 12.73
CA SER A 197 6.86 77.39 14.06
C SER A 197 8.08 76.50 14.32
N LEU A 198 8.04 75.24 13.87
CA LEU A 198 9.18 74.32 13.95
C LEU A 198 10.33 74.79 13.06
N GLN A 199 10.02 75.28 11.87
CA GLN A 199 11.02 75.83 10.96
C GLN A 199 11.67 77.09 11.53
N THR A 200 10.90 77.99 12.15
CA THR A 200 11.44 79.17 12.83
C THR A 200 12.34 78.78 14.00
N SER A 201 11.93 77.82 14.85
CA SER A 201 12.76 77.38 15.97
C SER A 201 14.07 76.73 15.51
N PHE A 202 14.02 75.92 14.44
CA PHE A 202 15.21 75.36 13.82
C PHE A 202 16.17 76.44 13.29
N GLN A 203 15.62 77.46 12.63
CA GLN A 203 16.42 78.60 12.16
C GLN A 203 17.07 79.36 13.32
N SER A 204 16.34 79.60 14.42
CA SER A 204 16.90 80.23 15.63
C SER A 204 18.05 79.40 16.23
N VAL A 205 17.93 78.07 16.26
CA VAL A 205 19.02 77.18 16.73
C VAL A 205 20.24 77.27 15.81
N CYS A 206 20.03 77.34 14.50
CA CYS A 206 21.14 77.51 13.54
C CYS A 206 21.86 78.85 13.75
N GLN A 207 21.12 79.95 13.91
CA GLN A 207 21.70 81.27 14.18
C GLN A 207 22.50 81.31 15.49
N LEU A 208 22.01 80.65 16.55
CA LEU A 208 22.74 80.54 17.82
C LEU A 208 24.06 79.78 17.64
N ARG A 209 24.02 78.66 16.93
CA ARG A 209 25.24 77.89 16.61
C ARG A 209 26.24 78.73 15.83
N ASP A 210 25.79 79.47 14.83
CA ASP A 210 26.64 80.30 13.99
C ASP A 210 27.23 81.49 14.80
N SER A 211 26.49 82.01 15.78
CA SER A 211 27.00 83.02 16.72
C SER A 211 28.06 82.45 17.66
N ILE A 212 27.86 81.22 18.17
CA ILE A 212 28.84 80.53 19.03
C ILE A 212 30.12 80.22 18.25
N SER A 213 30.02 79.74 17.01
CA SER A 213 31.18 79.48 16.17
C SER A 213 31.94 80.76 15.83
N HIS A 214 31.22 81.86 15.58
CA HIS A 214 31.83 83.18 15.39
C HIS A 214 32.60 83.63 16.64
N LEU A 215 32.00 83.55 17.84
CA LEU A 215 32.68 83.89 19.10
C LEU A 215 33.90 83.00 19.36
N HIS A 216 33.81 81.70 19.06
CA HIS A 216 34.94 80.78 19.19
C HIS A 216 36.09 81.17 18.25
N SER A 217 35.78 81.51 16.99
CA SER A 217 36.79 81.97 16.03
C SER A 217 37.42 83.32 16.42
N GLN A 218 36.64 84.22 17.02
CA GLN A 218 37.12 85.52 17.51
C GLN A 218 38.03 85.36 18.75
N SER A 219 37.68 84.45 19.66
CA SER A 219 38.53 84.10 20.81
C SER A 219 39.86 83.47 20.40
N MET A 220 39.90 82.74 19.28
CA MET A 220 41.14 82.18 18.74
C MET A 220 41.98 83.21 17.96
N ALA A 221 41.40 84.34 17.56
CA ALA A 221 42.10 85.43 16.88
C ALA A 221 42.69 86.47 17.85
N ASP A 222 42.21 86.55 19.08
CA ASP A 222 42.71 87.47 20.13
C ASP A 222 43.91 86.87 20.93
N ASP A 223 44.22 85.58 20.71
CA ASP A 223 45.31 84.83 21.37
C ASP A 223 46.54 84.63 20.44
N SER A 224 46.64 85.34 19.31
CA SER A 224 47.79 85.36 18.38
C SER A 224 48.25 86.78 18.06
#